data_AF-A0A940U507-F1
#
_entry.id   AF-A0A940U507-F1
#
_cell.length_a   1.000
_cell.length_b   1.000
_cell.length_c   1.000
_cell.angle_alpha   90.00
_cell.angle_beta   90.00
_cell.angle_gamma   90.00
#
_symmetry.space_group_name_H-M   'P 1'
#
loop_
_entity.id
_entity.type
_entity.pdbx_description
1 polymer ?
#
loop_
_entity_poly.entity_id
_entity_poly.type
_entity_poly.pdbx_seq_one_letter_code
_entity_poly.pdbx_strand_id
1 'polypeptide(L)' 'SDVMLICGTSAVVYPFANLPRIAKRHRRESSLPFTVIEINAEPTPLTEQNISDYLIQGKTGEVLPCLAAELKKKSI' A
#
# COMPACT_ATOMS: atom_id res chain seq x y z
N SER A 1 -4.85 14.24 0.70
CA SER A 1 -3.70 13.32 0.61
C SER A 1 -4.18 12.06 -0.06
N ASP A 2 -3.41 11.55 -1.02
CA ASP A 2 -3.81 10.39 -1.81
C ASP A 2 -3.22 9.10 -1.24
N VAL A 3 -3.88 7.97 -1.51
CA VAL A 3 -3.50 6.67 -0.97
C VAL A 3 -3.43 5.64 -2.10
N MET A 4 -2.38 4.82 -2.09
CA MET A 4 -2.27 3.63 -2.93
C MET A 4 -2.26 2.38 -2.06
N LEU A 5 -3.23 1.50 -2.31
CA LEU A 5 -3.40 0.24 -1.61
C LEU A 5 -2.83 -0.89 -2.47
N ILE A 6 -1.85 -1.62 -1.96
CA ILE A 6 -1.20 -2.75 -2.63
C ILE A 6 -1.65 -4.02 -1.93
N CYS A 7 -2.37 -4.89 -2.64
CA CYS A 7 -3.09 -6.00 -2.04
C CYS A 7 -2.71 -7.34 -2.65
N GLY A 8 -2.22 -8.29 -1.85
CA GLY A 8 -2.08 -9.70 -2.27
C GLY A 8 -1.18 -9.92 -3.49
N THR A 9 0.03 -9.36 -3.47
CA THR A 9 1.01 -9.48 -4.56
C THR A 9 2.39 -9.77 -4.00
N SER A 10 3.26 -10.37 -4.81
CA SER A 10 4.69 -10.52 -4.49
C SER A 10 5.51 -9.27 -4.81
N ALA A 11 4.94 -8.31 -5.54
CA ALA A 11 5.60 -7.07 -5.98
C ALA A 11 6.95 -7.26 -6.73
N VAL A 12 7.13 -8.40 -7.41
CA VAL A 12 8.30 -8.67 -8.27
C VAL A 12 7.99 -8.61 -9.76
N VAL A 13 6.72 -8.65 -10.14
CA VAL A 13 6.30 -8.68 -11.54
C VAL A 13 6.17 -7.26 -12.10
N TYR A 14 6.89 -7.01 -13.19
CA TYR A 14 6.82 -5.76 -13.95
C TYR A 14 5.65 -5.79 -14.96
N PRO A 15 5.02 -4.64 -15.25
CA PRO A 15 5.41 -3.28 -14.89
C PRO A 15 4.93 -2.82 -13.50
N PHE A 16 4.03 -3.56 -12.85
CA PHE A 16 3.38 -3.15 -11.61
C PHE A 16 4.38 -2.83 -10.49
N ALA A 17 5.39 -3.69 -10.29
CA ALA A 17 6.42 -3.49 -9.27
C ALA A 17 7.12 -2.12 -9.34
N ASN A 18 7.13 -1.46 -10.51
CA ASN A 18 7.76 -0.16 -10.66
C ASN A 18 6.83 1.01 -10.26
N LEU A 19 5.51 0.86 -10.33
CA LEU A 19 4.57 1.95 -10.03
C LEU A 19 4.70 2.48 -8.59
N PRO A 20 4.76 1.64 -7.54
CA PRO A 20 4.97 2.12 -6.16
C PRO A 20 6.28 2.90 -5.99
N ARG A 21 7.33 2.47 -6.69
CA ARG A 21 8.65 3.10 -6.64
C ARG A 21 8.62 4.49 -7.28
N ILE A 22 7.95 4.61 -8.44
CA ILE A 22 7.73 5.89 -9.12
C ILE A 22 6.91 6.83 -8.23
N ALA A 23 5.85 6.34 -7.61
CA ALA A 23 5.01 7.17 -6.74
C ALA A 23 5.77 7.68 -5.49
N LYS A 24 6.60 6.83 -4.85
CA LYS A 24 7.47 7.24 -3.74
C LYS A 24 8.49 8.29 -4.16
N ARG A 25 9.06 8.18 -5.37
CA ARG A 25 9.98 9.17 -5.93
C ARG A 25 9.27 10.51 -6.17
N HIS A 26 8.10 10.51 -6.80
CA HIS A 26 7.32 11.73 -7.01
C HIS A 26 6.93 12.41 -5.70
N ARG A 27 6.64 11.66 -4.63
CA ARG A 27 6.40 12.25 -3.29
C ARG A 27 7.63 12.98 -2.72
N ARG A 28 8.84 12.57 -3.09
CA ARG A 28 10.07 13.28 -2.65
C ARG A 28 10.29 14.57 -3.44
N GLU A 29 9.87 14.58 -4.70
CA GLU A 29 10.07 15.72 -5.62
C GLU A 29 8.91 16.74 -5.55
N SER A 30 7.70 16.28 -5.26
CA SER A 30 6.49 17.08 -5.11
C SER A 30 6.10 17.18 -3.64
N SER A 31 5.67 18.36 -3.19
CA SER A 31 5.12 18.53 -1.82
C SER A 31 3.73 17.92 -1.64
N LEU A 32 3.22 17.14 -2.60
CA LEU A 32 1.92 16.48 -2.50
C LEU A 32 1.99 15.23 -1.61
N PRO A 33 1.15 15.14 -0.56
CA PRO A 33 1.15 14.01 0.36
C PRO A 33 0.55 12.76 -0.28
N PHE A 34 1.34 11.69 -0.34
CA PHE A 34 0.97 10.37 -0.88
C PHE A 34 1.41 9.24 0.05
N THR A 35 0.51 8.30 0.34
CA THR A 35 0.74 7.18 1.26
C THR A 35 0.61 5.84 0.55
N VAL A 36 1.62 4.98 0.69
CA VAL A 36 1.59 3.59 0.20
C VAL A 36 1.28 2.66 1.36
N ILE A 37 0.18 1.91 1.25
CA ILE A 37 -0.23 0.90 2.23
C ILE A 37 -0.20 -0.46 1.56
N GLU A 38 0.56 -1.38 2.13
CA GLU A 38 0.66 -2.77 1.70
C GLU A 38 -0.22 -3.66 2.59
N ILE A 39 -1.02 -4.52 1.97
CA ILE A 39 -1.84 -5.54 2.62
C ILE A 39 -1.41 -6.88 2.04
N ASN A 40 -0.64 -7.65 2.81
CA ASN A 40 -0.14 -8.94 2.35
C ASN A 40 0.14 -9.87 3.53
N ALA A 41 0.10 -11.19 3.30
CA ALA A 41 0.37 -12.16 4.35
C ALA A 41 1.84 -12.09 4.82
N GLU A 42 2.75 -11.82 3.88
CA GLU A 42 4.19 -11.70 4.12
C GLU A 42 4.69 -10.37 3.55
N PRO A 43 5.76 -9.78 4.11
CA PRO A 43 6.36 -8.57 3.54
C PRO A 43 6.82 -8.82 2.09
N THR A 44 6.67 -7.82 1.22
CA THR A 44 7.26 -7.84 -0.13
C THR A 44 8.52 -6.97 -0.20
N PRO A 45 9.26 -6.99 -1.31
CA PRO A 45 10.37 -6.06 -1.53
C PRO A 45 9.99 -4.58 -1.40
N LEU A 46 8.69 -4.23 -1.52
CA LEU A 46 8.25 -2.85 -1.30
C LEU A 46 8.34 -2.44 0.17
N THR A 47 7.97 -3.33 1.08
CA THR A 47 8.18 -3.12 2.52
C THR A 47 9.67 -3.12 2.84
N GLU A 48 10.42 -4.12 2.38
CA GLU A 48 11.86 -4.27 2.68
C GLU A 48 12.69 -3.06 2.20
N GLN A 49 12.32 -2.48 1.05
CA GLN A 49 12.99 -1.31 0.47
C GLN A 49 12.42 0.03 0.97
N ASN A 50 11.58 0.02 2.01
CA ASN A 50 10.93 1.22 2.58
C ASN A 50 10.13 2.05 1.55
N ILE A 51 9.57 1.38 0.54
CA ILE A 51 8.66 1.99 -0.42
C ILE A 51 7.28 2.12 0.21
N SER A 52 6.77 1.03 0.80
CA SER A 52 5.54 0.99 1.57
C SER A 52 5.70 1.83 2.85
N ASP A 53 4.75 2.71 3.14
CA ASP A 53 4.74 3.48 4.39
C ASP A 53 4.12 2.65 5.54
N TYR A 54 3.20 1.75 5.21
CA TYR A 54 2.57 0.82 6.15
C TYR A 54 2.49 -0.58 5.54
N LEU A 55 2.64 -1.60 6.39
CA LEU A 55 2.30 -2.98 6.09
C LEU A 55 1.23 -3.47 7.08
N ILE A 56 0.11 -3.93 6.56
CA ILE A 56 -0.93 -4.65 7.31
C ILE A 56 -0.77 -6.13 6.96
N GLN A 57 -0.18 -6.88 7.89
CA GLN A 57 0.05 -8.30 7.70
C GLN A 57 -1.23 -9.12 7.87
N GLY A 58 -1.58 -9.88 6.85
CA GLY A 58 -2.76 -10.75 6.86
C GLY A 58 -3.23 -11.11 5.47
N LYS A 59 -4.19 -12.02 5.38
CA LYS A 59 -4.80 -12.36 4.09
C LYS A 59 -5.64 -11.19 3.60
N THR A 60 -5.37 -10.75 2.38
CA THR A 60 -6.11 -9.67 1.70
C THR A 60 -7.63 -9.82 1.81
N GLY A 61 -8.14 -11.04 1.60
CA GLY A 61 -9.58 -11.34 1.66
C GLY A 61 -10.20 -11.21 3.05
N GLU A 62 -9.40 -11.21 4.13
CA GLU A 62 -9.86 -11.03 5.51
C GLU A 62 -9.67 -9.58 5.96
N VAL A 63 -8.54 -8.96 5.58
CA VAL A 63 -8.18 -7.60 5.98
C VAL A 63 -9.04 -6.54 5.28
N LEU A 64 -9.25 -6.65 3.96
CA LEU A 64 -9.97 -5.62 3.22
C LEU A 64 -11.42 -5.42 3.68
N PRO A 65 -12.23 -6.47 3.92
CA PRO A 65 -13.59 -6.29 4.47
C PRO A 65 -13.59 -5.64 5.86
N CYS A 66 -12.65 -6.01 6.72
CA CYS A 66 -12.50 -5.42 8.05
C CYS A 66 -12.17 -3.91 7.95
N LEU A 67 -11.19 -3.56 7.12
CA LEU A 67 -10.80 -2.17 6.87
C LEU A 67 -11.97 -1.35 6.31
N ALA A 68 -12.71 -1.90 5.34
CA ALA A 68 -13.88 -1.23 4.76
C ALA A 68 -15.00 -1.02 5.79
N ALA A 69 -15.22 -1.97 6.70
CA ALA A 69 -16.20 -1.84 7.78
C ALA A 69 -15.80 -0.74 8.77
N GLU A 70 -14.53 -0.66 9.16
CA GLU A 70 -14.02 0.40 10.04
C GLU A 70 -14.08 1.79 9.39
N LEU A 71 -13.77 1.90 8.10
CA LEU A 71 -13.91 3.15 7.36
C LEU A 71 -15.36 3.63 7.31
N LYS A 72 -16.33 2.72 7.14
CA LYS A 72 -17.76 3.07 7.17
C LYS A 72 -18.22 3.60 8.52
N LYS A 73 -17.71 3.04 9.63
CA LYS A 73 -18.00 3.54 10.99
C LYS A 73 -17.46 4.95 11.23
N LYS A 74 -16.28 5.26 10.66
CA LYS A 74 -15.61 6.56 10.80
C LYS A 74 -16.12 7.63 9.85
N SER A 75 -16.85 7.28 8.80
CA SER A 75 -17.35 8.23 7.79
C SER A 75 -18.67 8.90 8.21
N ILE A 76 -18.93 8.98 9.52
CA ILE A 76 -20.08 9.61 10.17
C ILE A 76 -19.59 10.86 10.90
#